data_AF-A0A5P1UWJ5-F1
#
_entry.id   AF-A0A5P1UWJ5-F1
#
_cell.length_a   1.000
_cell.length_b   1.000
_cell.length_c   1.000
_cell.angle_alpha   90.00
_cell.angle_beta   90.00
_cell.angle_gamma   90.00
#
_symmetry.space_group_name_H-M   'P 1'
#
loop_
_entity.id
_entity.type
_entity.pdbx_description
1 polymer ?
#
loop_
_entity_poly.entity_id
_entity_poly.type
_entity_poly.pdbx_seq_one_letter_code
_entity_poly.pdbx_strand_id
1 'polypeptide(L)' 'MKCPKCGYVFSEEYTQCLKCGNTMTLILEVLGDFPSPAKEPFLSVEDFMKQPLIEEPEGGETPPPPKEIELKLPE' A
#
# COMPACT_ATOMS: atom_id res chain seq x y z
N MET A 1 7.61 -14.18 -7.51
CA MET A 1 7.45 -15.51 -6.87
C MET A 1 8.70 -16.38 -6.96
N LYS A 2 8.94 -17.24 -5.96
CA LYS A 2 10.01 -18.24 -5.94
C LYS A 2 9.42 -19.65 -5.93
N CYS A 3 9.84 -20.52 -6.84
CA CYS A 3 9.38 -21.91 -6.89
C CYS A 3 9.86 -22.67 -5.63
N PRO A 4 8.97 -23.32 -4.85
CA PRO A 4 9.37 -24.08 -3.67
C PRO A 4 10.14 -25.36 -4.02
N LYS A 5 9.95 -25.90 -5.24
CA LYS A 5 10.58 -27.16 -5.68
C LYS A 5 12.00 -26.97 -6.18
N CYS A 6 12.27 -25.91 -6.94
CA CYS A 6 13.59 -25.71 -7.59
C CYS A 6 14.25 -24.36 -7.30
N GLY A 7 13.61 -23.49 -6.52
CA GLY A 7 14.14 -22.18 -6.15
C GLY A 7 14.17 -21.13 -7.26
N TYR A 8 13.70 -21.46 -8.47
CA TYR A 8 13.65 -20.52 -9.59
C TYR A 8 12.71 -19.34 -9.28
N VAL A 9 13.14 -18.13 -9.59
CA VAL A 9 12.38 -16.89 -9.37
C VAL A 9 11.77 -16.43 -10.69
N PHE A 10 10.47 -16.12 -10.67
CA PHE A 10 9.71 -15.72 -11.86
C PHE A 10 8.52 -14.85 -11.45
N SER A 11 7.92 -14.20 -12.46
CA SER A 11 6.75 -13.33 -12.30
C SER A 11 5.52 -14.10 -11.81
N GLU A 12 4.64 -13.41 -11.07
CA GLU A 12 3.40 -13.97 -10.51
C GLU A 12 2.32 -14.27 -11.55
N GLU A 13 2.47 -13.73 -12.77
CA GLU A 13 1.56 -13.99 -13.90
C GLU A 13 1.57 -15.46 -14.37
N TYR A 14 2.61 -16.22 -14.02
CA TYR A 14 2.73 -17.62 -14.41
C TYR A 14 2.21 -18.57 -13.32
N THR A 15 1.21 -19.36 -13.67
CA THR A 15 0.63 -20.41 -12.80
C THR A 15 1.49 -21.67 -12.70
N GLN A 16 2.57 -21.78 -13.49
CA GLN A 16 3.51 -22.88 -13.48
C GLN A 16 4.95 -22.39 -13.53
N CYS A 17 5.85 -23.10 -12.83
CA CYS A 17 7.27 -22.78 -12.87
C CYS A 17 7.86 -23.09 -14.26
N LEU A 18 8.39 -22.06 -14.91
CA LEU A 18 9.02 -22.17 -16.24
C LEU A 18 10.23 -23.11 -16.29
N LYS A 19 10.85 -23.43 -15.14
CA LYS A 19 12.03 -24.29 -15.07
C LYS A 19 11.72 -25.76 -14.83
N CYS A 20 10.76 -26.07 -13.94
CA CYS A 20 10.52 -27.45 -13.50
C CYS A 20 9.07 -27.93 -13.68
N GLY A 21 8.20 -27.09 -14.25
CA GLY A 21 6.78 -27.41 -14.50
C GLY A 21 5.93 -27.51 -13.24
N ASN A 22 6.45 -27.14 -12.07
CA ASN A 22 5.69 -27.22 -10.83
C ASN A 22 4.52 -26.23 -10.85
N THR A 23 3.32 -26.72 -10.58
CA THR A 23 2.10 -25.91 -10.47
C THR A 23 2.17 -24.99 -9.24
N MET A 24 1.80 -23.73 -9.43
CA MET A 24 1.86 -22.67 -8.42
C MET A 24 0.47 -22.11 -8.07
N THR A 25 -0.60 -22.64 -8.68
CA THR A 25 -1.98 -22.17 -8.50
C THR A 25 -2.42 -22.17 -7.04
N LEU A 26 -2.13 -23.25 -6.30
CA LEU A 26 -2.47 -23.35 -4.88
C LEU A 26 -1.80 -22.27 -4.01
N ILE A 27 -0.60 -21.82 -4.40
CA ILE A 27 0.14 -20.78 -3.66
C ILE A 27 -0.45 -19.40 -3.98
N LEU A 28 -0.83 -19.17 -5.24
CA LEU A 28 -1.51 -17.95 -5.67
C LEU A 28 -2.90 -17.82 -5.03
N GLU A 29 -3.64 -18.92 -4.88
CA GLU A 29 -4.93 -18.94 -4.19
C GLU A 29 -4.79 -18.59 -2.70
N VAL A 30 -3.78 -19.12 -2.01
CA VAL A 30 -3.51 -18.80 -0.60
C VAL A 30 -3.07 -17.33 -0.42
N LEU A 31 -2.34 -16.76 -1.37
CA LEU A 31 -1.97 -15.33 -1.33
C LEU A 31 -3.15 -14.41 -1.64
N GLY A 32 -4.15 -14.90 -2.38
CA GLY A 32 -5.39 -14.19 -2.68
C GLY A 32 -6.45 -14.29 -1.59
N ASP A 33 -6.15 -14.91 -0.45
CA ASP A 33 -7.07 -15.01 0.68
C ASP A 33 -7.09 -13.67 1.43
N PHE A 34 -7.91 -12.75 0.92
CA PHE A 34 -8.14 -11.46 1.55
C PHE A 34 -8.90 -11.68 2.86
N PRO A 35 -8.45 -11.09 3.99
CA PRO A 35 -9.16 -11.22 5.25
C PRO A 35 -10.61 -10.75 5.08
N SER A 36 -11.53 -11.40 5.81
CA SER A 36 -12.93 -10.98 5.82
C SER A 36 -13.01 -9.47 6.11
N PRO A 37 -13.86 -8.72 5.38
CA PRO A 37 -14.02 -7.30 5.63
C PRO A 37 -14.35 -7.06 7.09
N ALA A 38 -13.76 -6.02 7.68
CA ALA A 38 -14.05 -5.64 9.05
C ALA A 38 -15.54 -5.36 9.20
N LYS A 39 -16.13 -5.77 10.34
CA LYS A 39 -17.55 -5.52 10.63
C LYS A 39 -17.86 -4.03 10.76
N GLU A 40 -16.86 -3.24 11.13
CA GLU A 40 -16.96 -1.82 11.36
C GLU A 40 -15.95 -1.07 10.50
N PRO A 41 -16.29 0.14 10.03
CA PRO A 41 -15.38 0.96 9.26
C PRO A 41 -14.16 1.36 10.08
N PHE A 42 -13.02 1.54 9.40
CA PHE A 42 -11.76 1.94 10.03
C PHE A 42 -11.81 3.34 10.66
N LEU A 43 -12.63 4.23 10.11
CA LEU A 43 -12.85 5.59 10.62
C LEU A 43 -14.32 5.78 10.95
N SER A 44 -14.58 6.45 12.06
CA SER A 44 -15.90 6.93 12.41
C SER A 44 -16.03 8.43 12.10
N VAL A 45 -17.25 8.97 12.13
CA VAL A 45 -17.49 10.40 11.85
C VAL A 45 -16.79 11.29 12.88
N GLU A 46 -16.63 10.79 14.10
CA GLU A 46 -15.94 11.47 15.20
C GLU A 46 -14.45 11.66 14.93
N ASP A 47 -13.81 10.76 14.17
CA ASP A 47 -12.40 10.89 13.80
C ASP A 47 -12.15 12.12 12.92
N PHE A 48 -13.13 12.52 12.11
CA PHE A 48 -13.05 13.73 11.29
C PHE A 48 -13.26 15.02 12.10
N MET A 49 -13.88 14.93 13.27
CA MET A 49 -14.08 16.05 14.20
C MET A 49 -12.87 16.28 15.09
N LYS A 50 -12.00 15.27 15.23
CA LYS A 50 -10.80 15.37 16.04
C LYS A 50 -9.79 16.24 15.30
N GLN A 51 -9.67 17.49 15.74
CA GLN A 51 -8.60 18.36 15.27
C GLN A 51 -7.26 17.69 15.62
N PRO A 52 -6.33 17.55 14.65
CA PRO A 52 -5.00 17.05 14.95
C PRO A 52 -4.39 17.99 15.99
N LEU A 53 -3.98 17.42 17.13
CA LEU A 53 -3.30 18.17 18.18
C LEU A 53 -1.89 18.45 17.67
N ILE A 54 -1.76 19.54 16.94
CA ILE A 54 -0.47 20.11 16.60
C ILE A 54 0.02 20.72 17.90
N GLU A 55 0.95 20.05 18.58
CA GLU A 55 1.74 20.73 19.61
C GLU A 55 2.57 21.79 18.88
N GLU A 56 2.05 23.03 18.84
CA GLU A 56 2.80 24.18 18.41
C GLU A 56 4.00 24.32 19.37
N PRO A 57 5.26 24.31 18.90
CA PRO A 57 6.35 24.71 19.77
C PRO A 57 6.07 26.16 20.21
N GLU A 58 6.08 26.40 21.52
CA GLU A 58 5.93 27.73 22.11
C GLU A 58 7.07 28.65 21.60
N GLY A 59 6.83 29.31 20.48
CA GLY A 59 7.80 30.15 19.80
C GLY A 59 7.18 30.72 18.55
N GLY A 60 6.57 31.90 18.67
CA GLY A 60 5.76 32.51 17.61
C GLY A 60 6.52 32.66 16.29
N GLU A 61 6.03 31.98 15.26
CA GLU A 61 6.29 32.31 13.86
C GLU A 61 4.99 32.15 13.06
N THR A 62 4.60 33.25 12.41
CA THR A 62 3.48 33.35 11.47
C THR A 62 3.44 32.19 10.46
N PRO A 63 2.25 31.71 10.06
CA PRO A 63 2.13 30.64 9.07
C PRO A 63 2.81 31.07 7.75
N PRO A 64 3.64 30.21 7.13
CA PRO A 64 4.26 30.53 5.85
C PRO A 64 3.16 30.71 4.79
N PRO A 65 3.27 31.72 3.91
CA PRO A 65 2.31 31.93 2.84
C PRO A 65 2.23 30.68 1.93
N PRO A 66 1.06 30.42 1.31
CA PRO A 66 0.89 29.27 0.45
C PRO A 66 1.94 29.30 -0.67
N LYS A 67 2.80 28.27 -0.69
CA LYS A 67 3.77 28.10 -1.77
C LYS A 67 3.01 27.66 -3.01
N GLU A 68 2.86 28.54 -3.98
CA GLU A 68 2.40 28.20 -5.32
C GLU A 68 3.39 27.19 -5.93
N ILE A 69 2.87 26.05 -6.39
CA ILE A 69 3.67 25.00 -7.02
C ILE A 69 3.71 25.32 -8.51
N GLU A 70 4.85 25.80 -9.01
CA GLU A 70 5.07 25.94 -10.45
C GLU A 70 5.20 24.57 -11.11
N LEU A 71 4.11 24.08 -11.69
CA LEU A 71 4.12 22.91 -12.57
C LEU A 71 4.77 23.30 -13.90
N LYS A 72 6.06 22.99 -14.06
CA LYS A 72 6.69 23.05 -15.39
C LYS A 72 6.19 21.87 -16.23
N LEU A 73 5.27 22.15 -17.15
CA LEU A 73 4.88 21.23 -18.21
C LEU A 73 5.98 21.22 -19.29
N PRO A 74 6.55 20.07 -19.68
CA PRO A 74 7.42 19.98 -20.85
C PRO A 74 6.61 20.10 -22.15
N GLU A 75 7.15 20.84 -23.12
CA GLU A 75 6.62 21.02 -24.50
C GLU A 75 6.67 19.74 -25.34
#